data_AF-P95611-F1
#
_entry.id   AF-P95611-F1
#
_cell.length_a   1.000
_cell.length_b   1.000
_cell.length_c   1.000
_cell.angle_alpha   90.00
_cell.angle_beta   90.00
_cell.angle_gamma   90.00
#
_symmetry.space_group_name_H-M   'P 1'
#
loop_
_entity.id
_entity.type
_entity.pdbx_description
1 polymer ?
#
loop_
_entity_poly.entity_id
_entity_poly.type
_entity_poly.pdbx_seq_one_letter_code
_entity_poly.pdbx_strand_id
1 'polypeptide(L)'
;MSPATTVEPCDFVVFGGTGDLAVRKLLPALYLRDRDGQLPAETRVIGASRAGLDTDGYRDKVRGELARFVSSDQLDSDTCERFLNRLEYVSVDAADP
;
A
#
# COMPACT_ATOMS: atom_id res chain seq x y z
N MET A 1 -3.39 -8.43 -27.15
CA MET A 1 -3.48 -8.09 -25.72
C MET A 1 -4.90 -8.37 -25.29
N SER A 2 -5.12 -9.34 -24.39
CA SER A 2 -6.43 -9.47 -23.74
C SER A 2 -6.76 -8.16 -23.03
N PRO A 3 -8.03 -7.70 -23.02
CA PRO A 3 -8.40 -6.54 -22.23
C PRO A 3 -7.97 -6.81 -20.78
N ALA A 4 -7.25 -5.87 -20.17
CA ALA A 4 -6.93 -5.96 -18.75
C ALA A 4 -8.25 -6.14 -18.00
N THR A 5 -8.36 -7.21 -17.19
CA THR A 5 -9.53 -7.42 -16.36
C THR A 5 -9.72 -6.19 -15.49
N THR A 6 -10.77 -5.41 -15.74
CA THR A 6 -11.10 -4.22 -14.96
C THR A 6 -11.58 -4.67 -13.60
N VAL A 7 -10.80 -4.36 -12.56
CA VAL A 7 -11.17 -4.59 -11.16
C VAL A 7 -12.02 -3.41 -10.70
N GLU A 8 -13.11 -3.66 -10.00
CA GLU A 8 -13.89 -2.59 -9.38
C GLU A 8 -13.12 -1.97 -8.21
N PRO A 9 -13.27 -0.66 -7.94
CA PRO A 9 -12.63 -0.05 -6.78
C PRO A 9 -13.06 -0.72 -5.48
N CYS A 10 -12.13 -0.82 -4.53
CA CYS A 10 -12.39 -1.43 -3.23
C CYS A 10 -11.51 -0.85 -2.14
N ASP A 11 -11.88 -1.17 -0.89
CA ASP A 11 -11.01 -0.94 0.26
C ASP A 11 -10.20 -2.20 0.55
N PHE A 12 -8.87 -2.09 0.40
CA PHE A 12 -7.95 -3.18 0.66
C PHE A 12 -7.41 -3.09 2.08
N VAL A 13 -8.04 -3.81 3.02
CA VAL A 13 -7.63 -3.80 4.43
C VAL A 13 -6.54 -4.85 4.67
N VAL A 14 -5.38 -4.42 5.16
CA VAL A 14 -4.23 -5.26 5.47
C VAL A 14 -4.06 -5.37 6.99
N PHE A 15 -4.58 -6.45 7.56
CA PHE A 15 -4.28 -6.81 8.95
C PHE A 15 -2.82 -7.21 9.08
N GLY A 16 -2.13 -6.62 10.06
CA GLY A 16 -0.68 -6.70 10.14
C GLY A 16 0.01 -5.84 9.07
N GLY A 17 -0.60 -4.72 8.64
CA GLY A 17 -0.09 -3.85 7.58
C GLY A 17 1.32 -3.30 7.79
N THR A 18 1.84 -3.33 9.02
CA THR A 18 3.21 -2.94 9.36
C THR A 18 4.20 -4.10 9.46
N GLY A 19 3.73 -5.34 9.31
CA GLY A 19 4.53 -6.56 9.42
C GLY A 19 5.40 -6.83 8.20
N ASP A 20 6.39 -7.71 8.35
CA ASP A 20 7.42 -7.96 7.31
C ASP A 20 6.81 -8.33 5.95
N LEU A 21 5.85 -9.27 5.92
CA LEU A 21 5.23 -9.69 4.66
C LEU A 21 4.50 -8.53 3.95
N ALA A 22 3.81 -7.68 4.72
CA ALA A 22 3.08 -6.55 4.18
C ALA A 22 4.04 -5.56 3.51
N VAL A 23 5.08 -5.14 4.23
CA VAL A 23 6.02 -4.12 3.74
C VAL A 23 7.01 -4.64 2.70
N ARG A 24 7.39 -5.92 2.77
CA ARG A 24 8.38 -6.52 1.88
C ARG A 24 7.80 -7.05 0.58
N LYS A 25 6.51 -7.43 0.56
CA LYS A 25 5.88 -8.09 -0.60
C LYS A 25 4.58 -7.43 -1.02
N LEU A 26 3.61 -7.32 -0.11
CA LEU A 26 2.27 -6.88 -0.49
C LEU A 26 2.23 -5.43 -0.95
N LEU A 27 2.76 -4.48 -0.17
CA LEU A 27 2.76 -3.06 -0.49
C LEU A 27 3.62 -2.75 -1.73
N PRO A 28 4.84 -3.31 -1.89
CA PRO A 28 5.58 -3.21 -3.14
C PRO A 28 4.81 -3.76 -4.34
N ALA A 29 4.10 -4.89 -4.20
CA ALA A 29 3.30 -5.44 -5.28
C ALA A 29 2.13 -4.52 -5.66
N LEU A 30 1.42 -3.95 -4.68
CA LEU A 30 0.34 -2.99 -4.93
C LEU A 30 0.85 -1.70 -5.57
N TYR A 31 2.01 -1.19 -5.14
CA TYR A 31 2.69 -0.07 -5.82
C TYR A 31 2.97 -0.41 -7.28
N LEU A 32 3.51 -1.60 -7.58
CA LEU A 32 3.77 -2.01 -8.97
C LEU A 32 2.48 -2.15 -9.79
N ARG A 33 1.35 -2.58 -9.18
CA ARG A 33 0.04 -2.57 -9.84
C ARG A 33 -0.45 -1.15 -10.12
N ASP A 34 -0.28 -0.22 -9.19
CA ASP A 34 -0.63 1.20 -9.40
C ASP A 34 0.24 1.83 -10.50
N ARG A 35 1.53 1.51 -10.53
CA ARG A 35 2.45 1.92 -11.61
C ARG A 35 2.01 1.40 -12.98
N ASP A 36 1.60 0.13 -13.04
CA ASP A 36 1.18 -0.53 -14.27
C ASP A 36 -0.25 -0.14 -14.71
N GLY A 37 -0.92 0.79 -13.99
CA GLY A 37 -2.30 1.23 -14.28
C GLY A 37 -3.36 0.18 -13.96
N GLN A 38 -3.04 -0.78 -13.09
CA GLN A 38 -3.88 -1.93 -12.74
C GLN A 38 -4.57 -1.76 -11.39
N LEU A 39 -4.49 -0.58 -10.79
CA LEU A 39 -5.16 -0.24 -9.53
C LEU A 39 -6.15 0.92 -9.77
N PRO A 40 -7.47 0.69 -9.61
CA PRO A 40 -8.47 1.75 -9.79
C PRO A 40 -8.17 3.00 -8.94
N ALA A 41 -8.49 4.19 -9.43
CA ALA A 41 -8.15 5.46 -8.78
C ALA A 41 -8.79 5.61 -7.39
N GLU A 42 -9.94 5.00 -7.17
CA GLU A 42 -10.72 5.09 -5.95
C GLU A 42 -10.37 3.98 -4.94
N THR A 43 -9.50 3.03 -5.30
CA THR A 43 -9.02 1.99 -4.38
C THR A 43 -8.18 2.61 -3.26
N ARG A 44 -8.56 2.29 -2.02
CA ARG A 44 -7.81 2.64 -0.80
C ARG A 44 -7.09 1.41 -0.26
N VAL A 45 -5.95 1.61 0.39
CA VAL A 45 -5.21 0.54 1.07
C VAL A 45 -5.08 0.92 2.55
N ILE A 46 -5.73 0.15 3.40
CA ILE A 46 -5.86 0.47 4.83
C ILE A 46 -4.98 -0.49 5.62
N GLY A 47 -3.87 0.01 6.16
CA GLY A 47 -3.05 -0.75 7.09
C GLY A 47 -3.71 -0.82 8.47
N ALA A 48 -3.89 -2.02 9.00
CA ALA A 48 -4.45 -2.23 10.34
C ALA A 48 -3.44 -3.00 11.21
N SER A 49 -2.88 -2.39 12.25
CA SER A 49 -1.98 -3.09 13.17
C SER A 49 -1.86 -2.37 14.53
N ARG A 50 -1.04 -2.91 15.44
CA ARG A 50 -0.83 -2.37 16.80
C ARG A 50 0.31 -1.35 16.91
N ALA A 51 0.86 -0.89 15.78
CA ALA A 51 2.13 -0.17 15.77
C ALA A 51 2.03 1.27 16.32
N GLY A 52 0.83 1.75 16.67
CA GLY A 52 0.62 3.09 17.24
C GLY A 52 0.98 4.22 16.28
N LEU A 53 0.97 3.96 14.97
CA LEU A 53 1.19 4.98 13.94
C LEU A 53 -0.11 5.72 13.65
N ASP A 54 0.01 6.92 13.08
CA ASP A 54 -1.05 7.56 12.31
C ASP A 54 -0.84 7.30 10.80
N THR A 55 -1.75 7.83 9.97
CA THR A 55 -1.66 7.66 8.51
C THR A 55 -0.36 8.23 7.94
N ASP A 56 0.10 9.38 8.42
CA ASP A 56 1.33 10.02 7.92
C ASP A 56 2.57 9.20 8.31
N GLY A 57 2.67 8.74 9.56
CA GLY A 57 3.73 7.84 9.99
C GLY A 57 3.74 6.50 9.25
N TYR A 58 2.55 5.98 8.91
CA TYR A 58 2.45 4.80 8.06
C TYR A 58 2.94 5.06 6.63
N ARG A 59 2.57 6.20 6.03
CA ARG A 59 3.05 6.60 4.70
C ARG A 59 4.57 6.75 4.67
N ASP A 60 5.16 7.39 5.68
CA ASP A 60 6.62 7.53 5.77
C ASP A 60 7.33 6.18 5.90
N LYS A 61 6.78 5.28 6.71
CA LYS A 61 7.27 3.90 6.80
C LYS A 61 7.23 3.23 5.44
N VAL A 62 6.08 3.25 4.75
CA VAL A 62 5.92 2.58 3.46
C VAL A 62 6.80 3.19 2.39
N ARG A 63 6.95 4.52 2.35
CA ARG A 63 7.88 5.22 1.45
C ARG A 63 9.30 4.69 1.61
N GLY A 64 9.78 4.55 2.86
CA GLY A 64 11.09 3.99 3.16
C GLY A 64 11.24 2.52 2.73
N GLU A 65 10.22 1.69 2.95
CA GLU A 65 10.27 0.27 2.58
C GLU A 65 10.15 0.05 1.06
N LEU A 66 9.40 0.89 0.34
CA LEU A 66 9.36 0.87 -1.13
C LEU A 66 10.76 1.12 -1.71
N ALA A 67 11.49 2.10 -1.18
CA ALA A 67 12.88 2.37 -1.60
C ALA A 67 13.84 1.19 -1.35
N ARG A 68 13.51 0.28 -0.43
CA ARG A 68 14.31 -0.91 -0.10
C ARG A 68 13.96 -2.13 -0.94
N PHE A 69 12.69 -2.28 -1.32
CA PHE A 69 12.16 -3.52 -1.91
C PHE A 69 11.67 -3.40 -3.35
N VAL A 70 11.55 -2.18 -3.88
CA VAL A 70 11.30 -1.91 -5.30
C VAL A 70 12.62 -1.51 -5.95
N SER A 71 12.93 -2.08 -7.12
CA SER A 71 14.13 -1.72 -7.87
C SER A 71 14.10 -0.24 -8.27
N SER A 72 15.26 0.42 -8.32
CA SER A 72 15.35 1.87 -8.57
C SER A 72 14.84 2.28 -9.96
N ASP A 73 14.92 1.40 -10.96
CA ASP A 73 14.37 1.62 -12.31
C ASP A 73 12.82 1.56 -12.35
N GLN A 74 12.22 1.05 -11.27
CA GLN A 74 10.79 0.84 -11.12
C GLN A 74 10.14 1.83 -10.16
N LEU A 75 10.95 2.55 -9.39
CA LEU A 75 10.51 3.50 -8.38
C LEU A 75 10.45 4.91 -9.00
N ASP A 76 9.23 5.40 -9.20
CA ASP A 76 8.91 6.69 -9.82
C ASP A 76 8.26 7.60 -8.77
N SER A 77 8.63 8.88 -8.75
CA SER A 77 8.17 9.84 -7.74
C SER A 77 6.67 10.06 -7.78
N ASP A 78 6.11 10.21 -8.98
CA ASP A 78 4.70 10.56 -9.16
C ASP A 78 3.80 9.39 -8.80
N THR A 79 4.21 8.18 -9.18
CA THR A 79 3.56 6.93 -8.77
C THR A 79 3.71 6.71 -7.27
N CYS A 80 4.86 7.00 -6.68
CA CYS A 80 5.07 6.85 -5.24
C CYS A 80 4.11 7.76 -4.46
N GLU A 81 4.07 9.05 -4.79
CA GLU A 81 3.16 10.00 -4.13
C GLU A 81 1.69 9.63 -4.35
N ARG A 82 1.31 9.23 -5.58
CA ARG A 82 -0.05 8.73 -5.86
C ARG A 82 -0.38 7.50 -5.02
N PHE A 83 0.51 6.53 -4.93
CA PHE A 83 0.29 5.31 -4.15
C PHE A 83 0.20 5.60 -2.65
N LEU A 84 1.08 6.44 -2.12
CA LEU A 84 1.08 6.85 -0.70
C LEU A 84 -0.21 7.56 -0.32
N ASN A 85 -0.77 8.39 -1.21
CA ASN A 85 -2.05 9.08 -0.99
C ASN A 85 -3.26 8.12 -0.91
N ARG A 86 -3.13 6.88 -1.36
CA ARG A 86 -4.15 5.82 -1.19
C ARG A 86 -4.07 5.13 0.16
N LEU A 87 -2.96 5.31 0.87
CA LEU A 87 -2.72 4.65 2.14
C LEU A 87 -3.45 5.37 3.26
N GLU A 88 -4.18 4.59 4.04
CA GLU A 88 -4.72 4.95 5.34
C GLU A 88 -4.17 3.99 6.39
N TYR A 89 -4.19 4.41 7.66
CA TYR A 89 -3.78 3.56 8.76
C TYR A 89 -4.73 3.64 9.94
N VAL A 90 -5.00 2.47 10.52
CA VAL A 90 -5.78 2.34 11.76
C VAL A 90 -4.96 1.53 12.76
N SER A 91 -4.68 2.14 13.91
CA SER A 91 -4.14 1.41 15.05
C SER A 91 -5.28 0.61 15.69
N VAL A 92 -5.17 -0.71 15.66
CA VAL A 92 -6.21 -1.62 16.20
C VAL A 92 -5.56 -2.79 16.93
N ASP A 93 -6.17 -3.19 18.04
CA ASP A 93 -5.93 -4.50 18.64
C ASP A 93 -7.01 -5.46 18.18
N ALA A 94 -6.64 -6.50 17.43
CA ALA A 94 -7.59 -7.47 16.91
C ALA A 94 -8.24 -8.34 18.01
N ALA A 95 -7.73 -8.29 19.24
CA ALA A 95 -8.33 -8.94 20.40
C ALA A 95 -9.34 -8.06 21.14
N ASP A 96 -9.46 -6.77 20.79
CA ASP A 96 -10.36 -5.80 21.43
C ASP A 96 -11.51 -5.43 20.46
N PRO A 97 -12.78 -5.81 20.75
CA PRO A 97 -13.92 -5.66 19.84
C PRO A 97 -14.35 -4.23 19.50
#